data_AF-A0A397T3Z2-F1
#
_entry.id   AF-A0A397T3Z2-F1
#
_cell.length_a   1.000
_cell.length_b   1.000
_cell.length_c   1.000
_cell.angle_alpha   90.00
_cell.angle_beta   90.00
_cell.angle_gamma   90.00
#
_symmetry.space_group_name_H-M   'P 1'
#
loop_
_entity.id
_entity.type
_entity.pdbx_description
1 polymer ?
#
loop_
_entity_poly.entity_id
_entity_poly.type
_entity_poly.pdbx_seq_one_letter_code
_entity_poly.pdbx_strand_id
1 'polypeptide(L)'
;MLSKALYSRITLKYSLTNFARQLHIKQTQNVTKPITTEATRVKDKHDEFCQKIDLKFSDSNLIHQVCTHKSVRLVASTNERLDFLGKKVIQLYAAEYFIDKIPPENLNDQIKLYTYDLNKLGKIGINLGLNELLYWTPINEAKIFKAKEEGREIPPSGEESVTGKALRALVGAIYHDKV
;
A
#
# COMPACT_ATOMS: atom_id res chain seq x y z
N MET A 1 8.62 -33.31 27.44
CA MET A 1 8.21 -31.90 27.24
C MET A 1 8.81 -31.39 25.94
N LEU A 2 8.01 -31.28 24.88
CA LEU A 2 8.45 -30.68 23.62
C LEU A 2 8.64 -29.17 23.83
N SER A 3 9.82 -28.65 23.48
CA SER A 3 10.17 -27.24 23.56
C SER A 3 9.13 -26.37 22.85
N LYS A 4 8.72 -25.25 23.46
CA LYS A 4 7.80 -24.25 22.88
C LYS A 4 8.20 -23.82 21.46
N ALA A 5 9.49 -23.89 21.13
CA ALA A 5 10.03 -23.59 19.80
C ALA A 5 9.67 -24.63 18.72
N LEU A 6 9.43 -25.89 19.11
CA LEU A 6 9.00 -26.93 18.17
C LEU A 6 7.51 -26.79 17.85
N TYR A 7 6.70 -26.41 18.84
CA TYR A 7 5.25 -26.23 18.67
C TYR A 7 4.93 -25.05 17.74
N SER A 8 5.65 -23.91 17.84
CA SER A 8 5.38 -22.75 16.96
C SER A 8 5.83 -22.99 15.51
N ARG A 9 6.93 -23.73 15.30
CA ARG A 9 7.41 -24.06 13.94
C ARG A 9 6.46 -25.00 13.21
N ILE A 10 5.80 -25.91 13.92
CA ILE A 10 4.81 -26.82 13.33
C ILE A 10 3.55 -26.01 12.96
N THR A 11 2.99 -25.20 13.85
CA THR A 11 1.78 -24.40 13.51
C THR A 11 2.02 -23.38 12.39
N LEU A 12 3.16 -22.70 12.33
CA LEU A 12 3.46 -21.76 11.23
C LEU A 12 3.62 -22.45 9.88
N LYS A 13 4.30 -23.60 9.83
CA LYS A 13 4.53 -24.32 8.56
C LYS A 13 3.22 -24.90 8.01
N TYR A 14 2.31 -25.35 8.88
CA TYR A 14 0.97 -25.79 8.50
C TYR A 14 0.05 -24.63 8.08
N SER A 15 0.18 -23.45 8.70
CA SER A 15 -0.58 -22.25 8.32
C SER A 15 -0.23 -21.75 6.92
N LEU A 16 1.08 -21.61 6.62
CA LEU A 16 1.57 -21.14 5.31
C LEU A 16 1.27 -22.12 4.17
N THR A 17 1.38 -23.43 4.41
CA THR A 17 1.04 -24.44 3.39
C THR A 17 -0.45 -24.56 3.14
N ASN A 18 -1.30 -24.38 4.17
CA ASN A 18 -2.74 -24.34 3.97
C ASN A 18 -3.20 -23.06 3.25
N PHE A 19 -2.56 -21.92 3.52
CA PHE A 19 -2.81 -20.68 2.80
C PHE A 19 -2.42 -20.78 1.32
N ALA A 20 -1.21 -21.28 1.02
CA ALA A 20 -0.77 -21.51 -0.36
C ALA A 20 -1.65 -22.53 -1.11
N ARG A 21 -2.13 -23.58 -0.42
CA ARG A 21 -3.04 -24.58 -1.00
C ARG A 21 -4.43 -24.02 -1.29
N GLN A 22 -4.98 -23.17 -0.41
CA GLN A 22 -6.26 -22.51 -0.64
C GLN A 22 -6.23 -21.53 -1.82
N LEU A 23 -5.08 -20.88 -2.07
CA LEU A 23 -4.88 -20.03 -3.25
C LEU A 23 -4.93 -20.83 -4.56
N HIS A 24 -4.38 -22.04 -4.60
CA HIS A 24 -4.41 -22.89 -5.80
C HIS A 24 -5.80 -23.49 -6.10
N ILE A 25 -6.56 -23.88 -5.06
CA ILE A 25 -7.89 -24.51 -5.25
C ILE A 25 -8.94 -23.49 -5.73
N LYS A 26 -8.84 -22.22 -5.33
CA LYS A 26 -9.76 -21.15 -5.79
C LYS A 26 -9.52 -20.71 -7.24
N GLN A 27 -8.34 -20.97 -7.80
CA GLN A 27 -8.02 -20.63 -9.19
C GLN A 27 -8.67 -21.57 -10.22
N THR A 28 -9.09 -22.78 -9.81
CA THR A 28 -9.61 -23.80 -10.73
C THR A 28 -11.12 -23.79 -10.91
N GLN A 29 -11.88 -23.01 -10.14
CA GLN A 29 -13.36 -23.11 -10.13
C GLN A 29 -14.14 -21.94 -10.74
N ASN A 30 -13.50 -20.87 -11.22
CA ASN A 30 -14.21 -19.73 -11.83
C ASN A 30 -13.95 -19.63 -13.33
N VAL A 31 -14.53 -20.56 -14.10
CA VAL A 31 -14.67 -20.44 -15.55
C VAL A 31 -16.16 -20.54 -15.89
N THR A 32 -16.82 -19.39 -16.04
CA THR A 32 -17.99 -19.22 -16.93
C THR A 32 -18.08 -17.74 -17.40
N LYS A 33 -17.97 -17.56 -18.72
CA LYS A 33 -18.11 -16.35 -19.57
C LYS A 33 -19.59 -16.17 -19.98
N PRO A 34 -19.99 -15.12 -20.75
CA PRO A 34 -19.75 -13.67 -20.62
C PRO A 34 -21.08 -12.86 -20.70
N ILE A 35 -21.07 -11.58 -20.34
CA ILE A 35 -22.12 -10.64 -20.77
C ILE A 35 -21.44 -9.52 -21.56
N THR A 36 -21.86 -9.42 -22.82
CA THR A 36 -21.36 -8.55 -23.87
C THR A 36 -21.93 -7.16 -23.70
N THR A 37 -21.06 -6.17 -23.54
CA THR A 37 -21.31 -4.80 -24.02
C THR A 37 -19.96 -4.19 -24.33
N GLU A 38 -19.56 -4.24 -25.60
CA GLU A 38 -18.39 -3.53 -26.11
C GLU A 38 -18.72 -2.03 -26.17
N ALA A 39 -18.71 -1.38 -25.00
CA ALA A 39 -18.37 0.03 -24.94
C ALA A 39 -16.84 0.09 -25.02
N THR A 40 -16.31 0.91 -25.92
CA THR A 40 -14.88 1.19 -26.08
C THR A 40 -14.36 1.76 -24.75
N ARG A 41 -13.97 0.87 -23.83
CA ARG A 41 -13.50 1.22 -22.49
C ARG A 41 -12.15 1.88 -22.70
N VAL A 42 -12.10 3.20 -22.59
CA VAL A 42 -10.83 3.94 -22.49
C VAL A 42 -10.00 3.22 -21.43
N LYS A 43 -8.82 2.76 -21.83
CA LYS A 43 -7.98 1.92 -20.98
C LYS A 43 -7.52 2.76 -19.80
N ASP A 44 -7.99 2.40 -18.61
CA ASP A 44 -7.66 3.14 -17.40
C ASP A 44 -6.21 2.86 -17.01
N LYS A 45 -5.40 3.91 -16.86
CA LYS A 45 -3.99 3.82 -16.46
C LYS A 45 -3.80 3.06 -15.14
N HIS A 46 -4.79 3.06 -14.25
CA HIS A 46 -4.73 2.31 -13.00
C HIS A 46 -4.87 0.81 -13.22
N ASP A 47 -5.78 0.39 -14.12
CA ASP A 47 -5.92 -1.00 -14.54
C ASP A 47 -4.63 -1.50 -15.22
N GLU A 48 -4.00 -0.67 -16.06
CA GLU A 48 -2.72 -1.00 -16.71
C GLU A 48 -1.59 -1.19 -15.69
N PHE A 49 -1.50 -0.29 -14.71
CA PHE A 49 -0.54 -0.44 -13.62
C PHE A 49 -0.75 -1.73 -12.84
N CYS A 50 -2.00 -2.02 -12.47
CA CYS A 50 -2.35 -3.25 -11.74
C CYS A 50 -1.94 -4.51 -12.54
N GLN A 51 -2.20 -4.53 -13.84
CA GLN A 51 -1.76 -5.61 -14.73
C GLN A 51 -0.23 -5.75 -14.77
N LYS A 52 0.51 -4.63 -14.84
CA LYS A 52 1.99 -4.61 -14.87
C LYS A 52 2.60 -5.25 -13.61
N ILE A 53 1.96 -5.10 -12.46
CA ILE A 53 2.45 -5.65 -11.18
C ILE A 53 1.73 -6.96 -10.77
N ASP A 54 1.00 -7.59 -11.69
CA ASP A 54 0.20 -8.81 -11.47
C ASP A 54 -0.74 -8.71 -10.26
N LEU A 55 -1.34 -7.53 -10.08
CA LEU A 55 -2.28 -7.25 -9.01
C LEU A 55 -3.71 -7.21 -9.53
N LYS A 56 -4.60 -7.96 -8.89
CA LYS A 56 -6.03 -7.95 -9.18
C LYS A 56 -6.83 -7.71 -7.92
N PHE A 57 -7.45 -6.53 -7.80
CA PHE A 57 -8.41 -6.24 -6.73
C PHE A 57 -9.76 -6.91 -6.99
N SER A 58 -10.49 -7.26 -5.92
CA SER A 58 -11.88 -7.71 -6.02
C SER A 58 -12.82 -6.54 -6.32
N ASP A 59 -12.50 -5.36 -5.78
CA ASP A 59 -13.11 -4.07 -6.14
C ASP A 59 -12.13 -3.20 -6.94
N SER A 60 -12.46 -2.92 -8.21
CA SER A 60 -11.64 -2.07 -9.08
C SER A 60 -11.52 -0.63 -8.59
N ASN A 61 -12.39 -0.16 -7.70
CA ASN A 61 -12.30 1.19 -7.15
C ASN A 61 -11.14 1.37 -6.16
N LEU A 62 -10.59 0.28 -5.61
CA LEU A 62 -9.52 0.35 -4.61
C LEU A 62 -8.27 1.02 -5.15
N ILE A 63 -7.87 0.74 -6.40
CA ILE A 63 -6.67 1.38 -6.97
C ILE A 63 -6.87 2.89 -7.17
N HIS A 64 -8.08 3.33 -7.54
CA HIS A 64 -8.40 4.76 -7.61
C HIS A 64 -8.36 5.40 -6.23
N GLN A 65 -8.91 4.72 -5.20
CA GLN A 65 -8.85 5.22 -3.83
C GLN A 65 -7.40 5.33 -3.35
N VAL A 66 -6.55 4.33 -3.59
CA VAL A 66 -5.11 4.35 -3.29
C VAL A 66 -4.42 5.58 -3.87
N CYS A 67 -4.77 5.93 -5.11
CA CYS A 67 -4.17 7.04 -5.83
C CYS A 67 -4.80 8.41 -5.52
N THR A 68 -5.87 8.47 -4.72
CA THR A 68 -6.59 9.72 -4.41
C THR A 68 -6.07 10.35 -3.10
N HIS A 69 -5.26 11.39 -3.22
CA HIS A 69 -4.77 12.14 -2.08
C HIS A 69 -5.80 13.15 -1.57
N LYS A 70 -5.82 13.39 -0.25
CA LYS A 70 -6.76 14.31 0.42
C LYS A 70 -6.71 15.78 -0.02
N SER A 71 -5.66 16.18 -0.73
CA SER A 71 -5.57 17.54 -1.29
C SER A 71 -6.63 17.77 -2.36
N VAL A 72 -7.09 16.71 -3.03
CA VAL A 72 -8.17 16.80 -4.01
C VAL A 72 -9.49 16.72 -3.25
N ARG A 73 -10.24 17.83 -3.24
CA ARG A 73 -11.58 17.87 -2.65
C ARG A 73 -12.58 17.25 -3.63
N LEU A 74 -12.59 15.92 -3.68
CA LEU A 74 -13.60 15.14 -4.43
C LEU A 74 -14.61 14.54 -3.45
N VAL A 75 -15.78 14.17 -3.98
CA VAL A 75 -16.78 13.35 -3.28
C VAL A 75 -16.25 11.92 -3.03
N ALA A 76 -15.19 11.52 -3.74
CA ALA A 76 -14.59 10.21 -3.63
C ALA A 76 -13.80 10.01 -2.33
N SER A 77 -13.73 8.74 -1.87
CA SER A 77 -12.93 8.37 -0.71
C SER A 77 -11.44 8.62 -0.98
N THR A 78 -10.74 9.20 0.00
CA THR A 78 -9.30 9.42 -0.07
C THR A 78 -8.52 8.18 0.41
N ASN A 79 -7.22 8.17 0.15
CA ASN A 79 -6.32 7.10 0.56
C ASN A 79 -5.99 7.06 2.06
N GLU A 80 -6.43 8.01 2.88
CA GLU A 80 -5.95 8.15 4.27
C GLU A 80 -6.22 6.93 5.16
N ARG A 81 -7.39 6.28 5.00
CA ARG A 81 -7.72 5.05 5.74
C ARG A 81 -6.86 3.86 5.31
N LEU A 82 -6.60 3.75 4.01
CA LEU A 82 -5.75 2.71 3.45
C LEU A 82 -4.28 2.94 3.80
N ASP A 83 -3.79 4.18 3.79
CA ASP A 83 -2.44 4.56 4.26
C ASP A 83 -2.26 4.16 5.73
N PHE A 84 -3.23 4.51 6.58
CA PHE A 84 -3.20 4.12 7.99
C PHE A 84 -3.12 2.60 8.17
N LEU A 85 -3.99 1.85 7.48
CA LEU A 85 -3.98 0.39 7.53
C LEU A 85 -2.66 -0.18 7.01
N GLY A 86 -2.22 0.25 5.84
CA GLY A 86 -0.98 -0.21 5.21
C GLY A 86 0.25 0.09 6.05
N LYS A 87 0.29 1.23 6.76
CA LYS A 87 1.32 1.50 7.77
C LYS A 87 1.36 0.39 8.81
N LYS A 88 0.21 0.01 9.37
CA LYS A 88 0.13 -1.06 10.39
C LYS A 88 0.51 -2.43 9.84
N VAL A 89 0.13 -2.73 8.61
CA VAL A 89 0.49 -3.97 7.92
C VAL A 89 2.01 -4.05 7.71
N ILE A 90 2.66 -2.99 7.21
CA ILE A 90 4.13 -2.97 7.05
C ILE A 90 4.81 -3.11 8.42
N GLN A 91 4.29 -2.45 9.46
CA GLN A 91 4.82 -2.58 10.82
C GLN A 91 4.71 -4.02 11.34
N LEU A 92 3.60 -4.71 11.07
CA LEU A 92 3.40 -6.11 11.46
C LEU A 92 4.42 -7.03 10.78
N TYR A 93 4.59 -6.93 9.47
CA TYR A 93 5.58 -7.75 8.73
C TYR A 93 7.02 -7.43 9.14
N ALA A 94 7.34 -6.15 9.38
CA ALA A 94 8.64 -5.77 9.90
C ALA A 94 8.87 -6.34 11.30
N ALA A 95 7.86 -6.29 12.18
CA ALA A 95 7.93 -6.87 13.52
C ALA A 95 8.20 -8.37 13.45
N GLU A 96 7.45 -9.10 12.64
CA GLU A 96 7.65 -10.54 12.44
C GLU A 96 9.08 -10.86 11.94
N TYR A 97 9.63 -10.03 11.04
CA TYR A 97 11.00 -10.22 10.56
C TYR A 97 12.06 -9.98 11.64
N PHE A 98 11.83 -9.03 12.56
CA PHE A 98 12.83 -8.58 13.54
C PHE A 98 12.67 -9.17 14.94
N ILE A 99 11.52 -9.74 15.30
CA ILE A 99 11.18 -10.13 16.68
C ILE A 99 12.25 -11.03 17.35
N ASP A 100 12.88 -11.92 16.57
CA ASP A 100 13.92 -12.84 17.04
C ASP A 100 15.36 -12.39 16.70
N LYS A 101 15.53 -11.22 16.06
CA LYS A 101 16.83 -10.75 15.51
C LYS A 101 17.41 -9.57 16.26
N ILE A 102 16.59 -8.83 17.01
CA ILE A 102 17.01 -7.64 17.75
C ILE A 102 16.44 -7.65 19.16
N PRO A 103 17.09 -6.97 20.12
CA PRO A 103 16.57 -6.85 21.47
C PRO A 103 15.16 -6.21 21.49
N PRO A 104 14.23 -6.68 22.34
CA PRO A 104 12.86 -6.17 22.41
C PRO A 104 12.76 -4.65 22.59
N GLU A 105 13.68 -4.06 23.36
CA GLU A 105 13.77 -2.62 23.60
C GLU A 105 14.05 -1.80 22.32
N ASN A 106 14.72 -2.39 21.33
CA ASN A 106 15.07 -1.74 20.07
C ASN A 106 14.04 -1.99 18.96
N LEU A 107 13.10 -2.92 19.18
CA LEU A 107 12.17 -3.40 18.14
C LEU A 107 11.30 -2.28 17.58
N ASN A 108 10.71 -1.47 18.45
CA ASN A 108 9.78 -0.42 18.05
C ASN A 108 10.45 0.62 17.14
N ASP A 109 11.66 1.04 17.50
CA ASP A 109 12.38 2.05 16.73
C ASP A 109 12.85 1.48 15.39
N GLN A 110 13.29 0.22 15.36
CA GLN A 110 13.63 -0.46 14.11
C GLN A 110 12.42 -0.58 13.16
N ILE A 111 11.24 -0.95 13.68
CA ILE A 111 10.01 -1.05 12.90
C ILE A 111 9.60 0.32 12.31
N LYS A 112 9.73 1.40 13.09
CA LYS A 112 9.37 2.76 12.64
C LYS A 112 10.21 3.20 11.44
N LEU A 113 11.47 2.78 11.33
CA LEU A 113 12.33 3.15 10.20
C LEU A 113 11.73 2.78 8.84
N TYR A 114 10.96 1.69 8.76
CA TYR A 114 10.33 1.23 7.52
C TYR A 114 9.01 1.94 7.20
N THR A 115 8.47 2.73 8.14
CA THR A 115 7.09 3.25 8.07
C THR A 115 6.92 4.70 8.53
N TYR A 116 7.99 5.46 8.73
CA TYR A 116 7.90 6.89 9.05
C TYR A 116 8.44 7.79 7.95
N ASP A 117 9.58 7.42 7.34
CA ASP A 117 10.18 8.19 6.27
C ASP A 117 9.38 8.02 4.95
N LEU A 118 8.44 8.94 4.74
CA LEU A 118 7.57 8.94 3.57
C LEU A 118 8.34 9.23 2.29
N ASN A 119 9.46 9.95 2.34
CA ASN A 119 10.23 10.28 1.14
C ASN A 119 10.98 9.04 0.64
N LYS A 120 11.57 8.24 1.54
CA LYS A 120 12.17 6.94 1.17
C LYS A 120 11.16 5.98 0.55
N LEU A 121 9.97 5.87 1.16
CA LEU A 121 8.88 5.07 0.58
C LEU A 121 8.40 5.65 -0.74
N GLY A 122 8.37 6.99 -0.85
CA GLY A 122 8.06 7.72 -2.07
C GLY A 122 8.96 7.32 -3.22
N LYS A 123 10.27 7.25 -2.99
CA LYS A 123 11.25 6.79 -4.00
C LYS A 123 10.98 5.38 -4.48
N ILE A 124 10.58 4.47 -3.59
CA ILE A 124 10.16 3.11 -3.97
C ILE A 124 8.90 3.19 -4.85
N GLY A 125 7.89 3.96 -4.44
CA GLY A 125 6.66 4.11 -5.22
C GLY A 125 6.88 4.78 -6.58
N ILE A 126 7.77 5.76 -6.67
CA ILE A 126 8.17 6.41 -7.93
C ILE A 126 8.83 5.39 -8.86
N ASN A 127 9.73 4.55 -8.34
CA ASN A 127 10.37 3.50 -9.14
C ASN A 127 9.36 2.45 -9.67
N LEU A 128 8.20 2.31 -9.03
CA LEU A 128 7.11 1.46 -9.50
C LEU A 128 6.22 2.17 -10.54
N GLY A 129 6.32 3.49 -10.68
CA GLY A 129 5.45 4.34 -11.51
C GLY A 129 4.17 4.81 -10.81
N LEU A 130 4.08 4.68 -9.48
CA LEU A 130 2.87 5.02 -8.72
C LEU A 130 2.57 6.52 -8.72
N ASN A 131 3.61 7.37 -8.81
CA ASN A 131 3.48 8.82 -8.83
C ASN A 131 2.69 9.33 -10.05
N GLU A 132 2.79 8.65 -11.19
CA GLU A 132 2.10 8.99 -12.44
C GLU A 132 0.58 8.74 -12.37
N LEU A 133 0.14 7.95 -11.38
CA LEU A 133 -1.26 7.60 -11.18
C LEU A 133 -1.99 8.58 -10.26
N LEU A 134 -1.25 9.31 -9.43
CA LEU A 134 -1.81 10.09 -8.33
C LEU A 134 -2.77 11.19 -8.78
N TYR A 135 -3.90 11.25 -8.09
CA TYR A 135 -4.75 12.44 -8.04
C TYR A 135 -4.34 13.25 -6.81
N TRP A 136 -3.60 14.33 -7.03
CA TRP A 136 -3.15 15.22 -5.97
C TRP A 136 -2.94 16.65 -6.48
N THR A 137 -2.80 17.60 -5.57
CA THR A 137 -2.57 19.01 -5.89
C THR A 137 -1.15 19.37 -5.46
N PRO A 138 -0.25 19.65 -6.41
CA PRO A 138 1.09 20.14 -6.11
C PRO A 138 1.08 21.40 -5.25
N ILE A 139 2.13 21.58 -4.44
CA ILE A 139 2.37 22.83 -3.74
C ILE A 139 2.91 23.82 -4.78
N ASN A 140 2.27 24.97 -4.93
CA ASN A 140 2.72 26.02 -5.84
C ASN A 140 3.57 27.06 -5.10
N GLU A 141 4.30 27.87 -5.85
CA GLU A 141 5.20 28.91 -5.32
C GLU A 141 4.49 29.89 -4.38
N ALA A 142 3.24 30.25 -4.69
CA ALA A 142 2.43 31.12 -3.83
C ALA A 142 2.21 30.55 -2.42
N LYS A 143 1.99 29.23 -2.28
CA LYS A 143 1.88 28.57 -0.97
C LYS A 143 3.22 28.56 -0.23
N ILE A 144 4.32 28.38 -0.96
CA ILE A 144 5.68 28.40 -0.39
C ILE A 144 5.98 29.80 0.15
N PHE A 145 5.67 30.84 -0.63
CA PHE A 145 5.85 32.23 -0.23
C PHE A 145 5.04 32.56 1.03
N LYS A 146 3.74 32.23 1.04
CA LYS A 146 2.88 32.46 2.21
C LYS A 146 3.37 31.72 3.45
N ALA A 147 3.82 30.46 3.30
CA ALA A 147 4.38 29.72 4.42
C ALA A 147 5.64 30.40 4.99
N LYS A 148 6.52 30.91 4.12
CA LYS A 148 7.71 31.67 4.52
C LYS A 148 7.34 32.95 5.28
N GLU A 149 6.35 33.71 4.82
CA GLU A 149 5.85 34.90 5.54
C GLU A 149 5.32 34.54 6.94
N GLU A 150 4.73 33.36 7.10
CA GLU A 150 4.25 32.83 8.38
C GLU A 150 5.35 32.14 9.21
N GLY A 151 6.62 32.25 8.82
CA GLY A 151 7.76 31.64 9.53
C GLY A 151 7.84 30.11 9.40
N ARG A 152 7.18 29.53 8.40
CA ARG A 152 7.16 28.08 8.13
C ARG A 152 7.94 27.77 6.85
N GLU A 153 8.74 26.71 6.88
CA GLU A 153 9.32 26.16 5.67
C GLU A 153 8.49 24.97 5.18
N ILE A 154 8.11 25.00 3.90
CA ILE A 154 7.51 23.85 3.22
C ILE A 154 8.37 23.47 2.01
N PRO A 155 8.64 22.17 1.81
CA PRO A 155 9.44 21.72 0.67
C PRO A 155 8.72 21.99 -0.66
N PRO A 156 9.48 22.23 -1.75
CA PRO A 156 8.93 22.67 -3.03
C PRO A 156 8.13 21.60 -3.78
N SER A 157 8.39 20.31 -3.55
CA SER A 157 7.58 19.21 -4.09
C SER A 157 7.19 18.26 -2.97
N GLY A 158 5.87 18.05 -2.82
CA GLY A 158 5.31 17.04 -1.94
C GLY A 158 5.21 15.65 -2.58
N GLU A 159 5.65 15.49 -3.83
CA GLU A 159 5.38 14.30 -4.65
C GLU A 159 5.91 13.01 -4.02
N GLU A 160 7.16 13.01 -3.54
CA GLU A 160 7.74 11.84 -2.85
C GLU A 160 6.88 11.45 -1.64
N SER A 161 6.53 12.42 -0.80
CA SER A 161 5.76 12.16 0.42
C SER A 161 4.34 11.65 0.12
N VAL A 162 3.67 12.19 -0.91
CA VAL A 162 2.33 11.77 -1.33
C VAL A 162 2.41 10.39 -1.96
N THR A 163 3.43 10.12 -2.77
CA THR A 163 3.69 8.80 -3.34
C THR A 163 4.00 7.76 -2.25
N GLY A 164 4.72 8.15 -1.20
CA GLY A 164 4.98 7.28 -0.06
C GLY A 164 3.71 6.89 0.70
N LYS A 165 2.76 7.82 0.84
CA LYS A 165 1.42 7.51 1.40
C LYS A 165 0.62 6.61 0.47
N ALA A 166 0.67 6.85 -0.84
CA ALA A 166 0.02 6.00 -1.82
C ALA A 166 0.61 4.59 -1.81
N LEU A 167 1.93 4.42 -1.64
CA LEU A 167 2.57 3.11 -1.52
C LEU A 167 2.07 2.36 -0.27
N ARG A 168 1.97 3.05 0.88
CA ARG A 168 1.34 2.45 2.07
C ARG A 168 -0.12 2.11 1.82
N ALA A 169 -0.87 3.01 1.20
CA ALA A 169 -2.26 2.78 0.86
C ALA A 169 -2.43 1.58 -0.07
N LEU A 170 -1.51 1.36 -1.02
CA LEU A 170 -1.50 0.18 -1.87
C LEU A 170 -1.36 -1.10 -1.05
N VAL A 171 -0.40 -1.14 -0.11
CA VAL A 171 -0.26 -2.27 0.83
C VAL A 171 -1.53 -2.47 1.67
N GLY A 172 -2.11 -1.36 2.16
CA GLY A 172 -3.35 -1.39 2.92
C GLY A 172 -4.54 -1.91 2.12
N ALA A 173 -4.64 -1.52 0.84
CA ALA A 173 -5.67 -1.98 -0.08
C ALA A 173 -5.53 -3.48 -0.38
N ILE A 174 -4.30 -3.95 -0.62
CA ILE A 174 -4.03 -5.38 -0.83
C ILE A 174 -4.46 -6.18 0.40
N TYR A 175 -4.08 -5.72 1.59
CA TYR A 175 -4.47 -6.38 2.83
C TYR A 175 -5.99 -6.37 3.01
N HIS A 176 -6.64 -5.22 2.82
CA HIS A 176 -8.09 -5.07 2.94
C HIS A 176 -8.89 -5.94 1.97
N ASP A 177 -8.39 -6.13 0.75
CA ASP A 177 -9.08 -6.88 -0.30
C ASP A 177 -8.90 -8.40 -0.20
N LYS A 178 -7.77 -8.85 0.37
CA LYS A 178 -7.36 -10.26 0.33
C LYS A 178 -7.46 -11.01 1.67
N VAL A 179 -7.60 -10.29 2.78
CA VAL A 179 -7.64 -10.84 4.15
C VAL A 179 -9.00 -10.58 4.76
#